data_AF-A0AAD5MUT9-F1
#
_entry.id   AF-A0AAD5MUT9-F1
#
_cell.length_a   1.000
_cell.length_b   1.000
_cell.length_c   1.000
_cell.angle_alpha   90.00
_cell.angle_beta   90.00
_cell.angle_gamma   90.00
#
_symmetry.space_group_name_H-M   'P 1'
#
loop_
_entity.id
_entity.type
_entity.pdbx_description
1 polymer ?
#
loop_
_entity_poly.entity_id
_entity_poly.type
_entity_poly.pdbx_seq_one_letter_code
_entity_poly.pdbx_strand_id
1 'polypeptide(L)'
;MQCVLFYYYILRIQVLATPTHQKNDDNQMNSIDFKRISADFSAWNKTREQFIRFTHDYPFGWPSFNCILPVNESVAEDVHHLSPWHISVIGAIGDSLTAGHAAGAKSVEDLHLDYRELSFATGHRGNLSGQATLANIFSYFSPRLIGYSKGTSESKAGLNLAKSGALSSDLLRQAKELVSKIASDPKVDLNKDWKFINVFIGANDLCRICLNQTKPSAKQYGENMRKAIRYLRDNLPRSYVNIQPPLNIDVLQEAENENPFCVDAHRLNCPCHFQLPSDENDKIKRSFEEELEIFSSKTVSNEHFCS
;
A
#
# COMPACT_ATOMS: atom_id res chain seq x y z
N MET A 1 -12.96 13.85 5.99
CA MET A 1 -11.56 13.55 5.63
C MET A 1 -10.83 13.03 6.84
N GLN A 2 -10.09 11.94 6.70
CA GLN A 2 -9.25 11.43 7.77
C GLN A 2 -7.91 12.17 7.80
N CYS A 3 -7.22 12.00 8.93
CA CYS A 3 -5.77 11.94 9.01
C CYS A 3 -5.49 10.72 9.93
N VAL A 4 -5.26 9.49 9.43
CA VAL A 4 -3.96 9.00 8.90
C VAL A 4 -4.05 7.77 7.93
N LEU A 5 -3.42 7.93 6.75
CA LEU A 5 -2.99 6.98 5.68
C LEU A 5 -4.08 6.09 4.99
N PHE A 6 -3.77 5.59 3.77
CA PHE A 6 -4.77 5.42 2.70
C PHE A 6 -5.11 3.99 2.24
N TYR A 7 -6.33 3.88 1.71
CA TYR A 7 -6.97 2.64 1.26
C TYR A 7 -7.70 2.70 -0.07
N TYR A 8 -7.81 3.89 -0.67
CA TYR A 8 -9.05 4.30 -1.34
C TYR A 8 -8.99 4.40 -2.88
N TYR A 9 -8.09 3.63 -3.52
CA TYR A 9 -7.73 3.81 -4.93
C TYR A 9 -7.94 2.56 -5.83
N ILE A 10 -8.97 1.76 -5.55
CA ILE A 10 -9.43 0.71 -6.49
C ILE A 10 -10.92 0.86 -6.88
N LEU A 11 -11.78 1.42 -6.02
CA LEU A 11 -13.18 1.74 -6.36
C LEU A 11 -13.55 3.17 -5.93
N ARG A 12 -14.43 3.81 -6.71
CA ARG A 12 -14.62 5.27 -6.79
C ARG A 12 -15.09 5.99 -5.50
N ILE A 13 -14.54 7.19 -5.32
CA ILE A 13 -15.10 8.41 -4.67
C ILE A 13 -14.98 8.52 -3.13
N GLN A 14 -14.45 9.69 -2.72
CA GLN A 14 -14.47 10.36 -1.40
C GLN A 14 -13.59 9.88 -0.20
N VAL A 15 -12.47 10.61 -0.02
CA VAL A 15 -12.17 11.42 1.21
C VAL A 15 -11.26 10.86 2.36
N LEU A 16 -10.13 10.21 1.98
CA LEU A 16 -8.71 10.69 2.15
C LEU A 16 -8.03 10.80 3.58
N ALA A 17 -6.68 10.95 3.69
CA ALA A 17 -5.85 10.69 4.92
C ALA A 17 -4.38 11.28 5.01
N THR A 18 -3.61 11.06 6.12
CA THR A 18 -2.11 10.97 6.48
C THR A 18 -1.80 11.50 7.92
N PRO A 19 -0.62 11.44 8.62
CA PRO A 19 0.69 10.69 8.54
C PRO A 19 1.28 10.22 9.94
N THR A 20 2.56 9.78 10.07
CA THR A 20 3.28 9.41 11.36
C THR A 20 4.84 9.45 11.36
N HIS A 21 5.45 9.28 12.54
CA HIS A 21 6.90 9.24 12.82
C HIS A 21 7.70 8.04 12.25
N GLN A 22 8.90 8.33 11.74
CA GLN A 22 10.09 7.48 11.85
C GLN A 22 11.08 8.06 12.87
N LYS A 23 12.10 7.27 13.28
CA LYS A 23 13.11 7.66 14.30
C LYS A 23 14.45 8.05 13.67
N ASN A 24 15.17 8.94 14.36
CA ASN A 24 16.55 9.40 14.15
C ASN A 24 16.74 10.49 13.07
N ASP A 25 16.33 11.71 13.41
CA ASP A 25 17.28 12.79 13.73
C ASP A 25 16.77 13.52 14.99
N ASP A 26 17.63 14.27 15.69
CA ASP A 26 17.30 14.85 17.01
C ASP A 26 16.32 16.03 16.92
N ASN A 27 15.03 15.71 17.03
CA ASN A 27 13.98 16.66 17.40
C ASN A 27 13.00 15.96 18.35
N GLN A 28 13.22 16.10 19.66
CA GLN A 28 12.23 15.70 20.65
C GLN A 28 11.02 16.65 20.55
N MET A 29 9.88 16.13 20.08
CA MET A 29 8.62 16.86 20.07
C MET A 29 8.31 17.33 21.50
N ASN A 30 8.29 18.64 21.72
CA ASN A 30 8.17 19.18 23.07
C ASN A 30 6.75 18.98 23.64
N SER A 31 6.62 19.14 24.96
CA SER A 31 5.36 18.89 25.67
C SER A 31 4.24 19.90 25.39
N ILE A 32 4.51 20.97 24.62
CA ILE A 32 3.51 21.94 24.16
C ILE A 32 2.98 21.49 22.80
N ASP A 33 3.85 21.11 21.86
CA ASP A 33 3.45 20.54 20.56
C ASP A 33 2.66 19.24 20.72
N PHE A 34 3.10 18.33 21.59
CA PHE A 34 2.33 17.10 21.90
C PHE A 34 0.93 17.42 22.46
N LYS A 35 0.81 18.46 23.30
CA LYS A 35 -0.49 18.91 23.82
C LYS A 35 -1.37 19.55 22.76
N ARG A 36 -0.81 20.35 21.84
CA ARG A 36 -1.55 20.89 20.67
C ARG A 36 -2.09 19.74 19.81
N ILE A 37 -1.20 18.87 19.36
CA ILE A 37 -1.54 17.70 18.53
C ILE A 37 -2.60 16.82 19.18
N SER A 38 -2.49 16.54 20.49
CA SER A 38 -3.49 15.77 21.24
C SER A 38 -4.85 16.47 21.34
N ALA A 39 -4.87 17.80 21.51
CA ALA A 39 -6.11 18.58 21.52
C ALA A 39 -6.79 18.62 20.14
N ASP A 40 -6.02 18.86 19.07
CA ASP A 40 -6.55 18.93 17.70
C ASP A 40 -7.06 17.57 17.21
N PHE A 41 -6.34 16.48 17.53
CA PHE A 41 -6.80 15.11 17.29
C PHE A 41 -8.07 14.76 18.10
N SER A 42 -8.22 15.34 19.30
CA SER A 42 -9.45 15.20 20.11
C SER A 42 -10.63 15.99 19.52
N ALA A 43 -10.38 17.16 18.92
CA ALA A 43 -11.41 17.89 18.16
C ALA A 43 -11.89 17.10 16.92
N TRP A 44 -11.03 16.23 16.38
CA TRP A 44 -11.34 15.37 15.23
C TRP A 44 -12.16 14.10 15.59
N ASN A 45 -12.45 13.84 16.88
CA ASN A 45 -13.14 12.62 17.37
C ASN A 45 -14.38 12.20 16.56
N LYS A 46 -15.30 13.13 16.26
CA LYS A 46 -16.55 12.83 15.54
C LYS A 46 -16.30 12.33 14.11
N THR A 47 -15.38 12.97 13.40
CA THR A 47 -15.02 12.58 12.03
C THR A 47 -14.23 11.27 12.03
N ARG A 48 -13.40 11.02 13.06
CA ARG A 48 -12.75 9.72 13.29
C ARG A 48 -13.77 8.59 13.49
N GLU A 49 -14.73 8.78 14.39
CA GLU A 49 -15.76 7.78 14.69
C GLU A 49 -16.63 7.50 13.46
N GLN A 50 -16.97 8.50 12.66
CA GLN A 50 -17.63 8.30 11.37
C GLN A 50 -16.75 7.53 10.39
N PHE A 51 -15.48 7.90 10.22
CA PHE A 51 -14.56 7.23 9.29
C PHE A 51 -14.30 5.77 9.68
N ILE A 52 -14.06 5.47 10.95
CA ILE A 52 -13.88 4.11 11.46
C ILE A 52 -15.19 3.33 11.33
N ARG A 53 -16.33 3.95 11.67
CA ARG A 53 -17.63 3.30 11.47
C ARG A 53 -17.82 2.91 10.00
N PHE A 54 -17.43 3.76 9.06
CA PHE A 54 -17.49 3.41 7.63
C PHE A 54 -16.45 2.34 7.26
N THR A 55 -15.16 2.60 7.39
CA THR A 55 -14.08 1.73 6.88
C THR A 55 -13.86 0.42 7.65
N HIS A 56 -14.37 0.31 8.89
CA HIS A 56 -14.10 -0.81 9.81
C HIS A 56 -15.38 -1.45 10.40
N ASP A 57 -16.53 -0.76 10.51
CA ASP A 57 -17.76 -1.32 11.12
C ASP A 57 -19.01 -1.39 10.20
N TYR A 58 -18.98 -0.82 9.00
CA TYR A 58 -20.10 -0.76 8.04
C TYR A 58 -19.65 -1.39 6.71
N PRO A 59 -20.52 -2.09 5.95
CA PRO A 59 -20.04 -3.00 4.92
C PRO A 59 -19.44 -2.28 3.70
N PHE A 60 -18.11 -2.19 3.68
CA PHE A 60 -17.30 -2.07 2.47
C PHE A 60 -17.03 -3.43 1.81
N GLY A 61 -17.44 -4.52 2.45
CA GLY A 61 -17.57 -5.82 1.82
C GLY A 61 -18.73 -5.90 0.83
N TRP A 62 -18.83 -7.05 0.18
CA TRP A 62 -19.90 -7.40 -0.75
C TRP A 62 -20.65 -8.62 -0.19
N PRO A 63 -21.66 -8.43 0.70
CA PRO A 63 -22.39 -9.53 1.34
C PRO A 63 -23.07 -10.49 0.35
N SER A 64 -23.49 -9.98 -0.80
CA SER A 64 -24.13 -10.72 -1.89
C SER A 64 -23.16 -11.28 -2.94
N PHE A 65 -21.85 -11.34 -2.67
CA PHE A 65 -20.89 -11.89 -3.62
C PHE A 65 -21.08 -13.41 -3.80
N ASN A 66 -21.52 -13.78 -5.00
CA ASN A 66 -21.98 -15.13 -5.34
C ASN A 66 -21.35 -15.66 -6.64
N CYS A 67 -20.12 -15.26 -6.95
CA CYS A 67 -19.40 -15.75 -8.13
C CYS A 67 -19.24 -17.27 -8.07
N ILE A 68 -19.76 -17.95 -9.10
CA ILE A 68 -19.75 -19.40 -9.20
C ILE A 68 -18.31 -19.89 -9.45
N LEU A 69 -17.85 -20.85 -8.64
CA LEU A 69 -16.59 -21.55 -8.86
C LEU A 69 -16.73 -22.54 -10.03
N PRO A 70 -15.70 -22.72 -10.88
CA PRO A 70 -15.73 -23.76 -11.91
C PRO A 70 -15.75 -25.15 -11.27
N VAL A 71 -16.53 -26.07 -11.85
CA VAL A 71 -16.66 -27.45 -11.33
C VAL A 71 -15.35 -28.24 -11.51
N ASN A 72 -14.58 -27.92 -12.55
CA ASN A 72 -13.23 -28.42 -12.78
C ASN A 72 -12.26 -27.24 -12.92
N GLU A 73 -11.23 -27.19 -12.09
CA GLU A 73 -10.14 -26.20 -12.21
C GLU A 73 -9.12 -26.68 -13.25
N SER A 74 -8.88 -25.87 -14.28
CA SER A 74 -7.76 -26.03 -15.20
C SER A 74 -6.48 -25.53 -14.54
N VAL A 75 -5.33 -26.19 -14.72
CA VAL A 75 -4.04 -25.61 -14.29
C VAL A 75 -3.71 -24.42 -15.20
N ALA A 76 -3.58 -23.21 -14.64
CA ALA A 76 -3.00 -22.08 -15.37
C ALA A 76 -1.52 -22.35 -15.66
N GLU A 77 -1.18 -22.42 -16.94
CA GLU A 77 0.18 -22.59 -17.45
C GLU A 77 0.94 -21.26 -17.49
N ASP A 78 0.25 -20.18 -17.87
CA ASP A 78 0.79 -18.82 -17.99
C ASP A 78 -0.09 -17.73 -17.31
N VAL A 79 0.39 -16.48 -17.35
CA VAL A 79 -0.21 -15.32 -16.68
C VAL A 79 -1.49 -14.79 -17.35
N HIS A 80 -1.71 -15.09 -18.63
CA HIS A 80 -2.90 -14.67 -19.40
C HIS A 80 -4.10 -15.60 -19.17
N HIS A 81 -3.83 -16.86 -18.82
CA HIS A 81 -4.83 -17.86 -18.43
C HIS A 81 -5.11 -17.88 -16.91
N LEU A 82 -4.68 -16.85 -16.18
CA LEU A 82 -4.98 -16.71 -14.75
C LEU A 82 -6.46 -16.42 -14.48
N SER A 83 -6.90 -16.80 -13.29
CA SER A 83 -8.23 -16.55 -12.74
C SER A 83 -8.13 -16.54 -11.21
N PRO A 84 -9.08 -15.94 -10.48
CA PRO A 84 -8.92 -15.68 -9.04
C PRO A 84 -8.63 -16.93 -8.18
N TRP A 85 -9.22 -18.09 -8.53
CA TRP A 85 -9.00 -19.38 -7.85
C TRP A 85 -7.62 -20.01 -8.10
N HIS A 86 -6.88 -19.58 -9.14
CA HIS A 86 -5.51 -20.05 -9.37
C HIS A 86 -4.51 -19.44 -8.36
N ILE A 87 -4.83 -18.27 -7.80
CA ILE A 87 -3.94 -17.58 -6.84
C ILE A 87 -3.95 -18.31 -5.49
N SER A 88 -2.78 -18.81 -5.09
CA SER A 88 -2.58 -19.59 -3.86
C SER A 88 -1.79 -18.82 -2.79
N VAL A 89 -1.04 -17.80 -3.19
CA VAL A 89 -0.24 -16.94 -2.29
C VAL A 89 -0.50 -15.48 -2.63
N ILE A 90 -0.72 -14.63 -1.62
CA ILE A 90 -0.75 -13.17 -1.75
C ILE A 90 0.38 -12.54 -0.93
N GLY A 91 1.03 -11.52 -1.49
CA GLY A 91 2.04 -10.71 -0.78
C GLY A 91 2.03 -9.25 -1.25
N ALA A 92 2.72 -8.38 -0.53
CA ALA A 92 2.82 -6.97 -0.90
C ALA A 92 4.13 -6.32 -0.44
N ILE A 93 4.62 -5.38 -1.24
CA ILE A 93 5.76 -4.50 -0.96
C ILE A 93 5.38 -3.05 -1.28
N GLY A 94 5.90 -2.11 -0.51
CA GLY A 94 5.46 -0.72 -0.58
C GLY A 94 5.86 0.14 0.62
N ASP A 95 5.13 1.24 0.77
CA ASP A 95 5.24 2.16 1.90
C ASP A 95 4.06 2.03 2.89
N SER A 96 3.82 3.07 3.67
CA SER A 96 2.76 3.18 4.68
C SER A 96 1.35 2.91 4.13
N LEU A 97 1.12 3.19 2.84
CA LEU A 97 -0.18 2.96 2.19
C LEU A 97 -0.47 1.45 2.12
N THR A 98 0.50 0.69 1.62
CA THR A 98 0.42 -0.78 1.51
C THR A 98 0.48 -1.46 2.88
N ALA A 99 1.28 -0.93 3.82
CA ALA A 99 1.35 -1.41 5.20
C ALA A 99 0.05 -1.18 5.99
N GLY A 100 -0.90 -0.40 5.45
CA GLY A 100 -2.18 -0.15 6.12
C GLY A 100 -2.07 0.75 7.33
N HIS A 101 -1.10 1.65 7.31
CA HIS A 101 -0.69 2.43 8.47
C HIS A 101 -1.80 3.25 9.10
N ALA A 102 -1.91 3.22 10.43
CA ALA A 102 -2.88 3.92 11.29
C ALA A 102 -4.38 3.76 10.96
N ALA A 103 -4.76 2.98 9.95
CA ALA A 103 -6.14 3.00 9.44
C ALA A 103 -7.22 2.47 10.41
N GLY A 104 -6.82 1.78 11.48
CA GLY A 104 -7.71 1.39 12.59
C GLY A 104 -7.56 2.23 13.87
N ALA A 105 -6.77 3.30 13.84
CA ALA A 105 -6.32 4.03 15.04
C ALA A 105 -7.43 4.84 15.71
N LYS A 106 -7.55 4.70 17.03
CA LYS A 106 -8.60 5.33 17.86
C LYS A 106 -8.06 6.39 18.81
N SER A 107 -6.76 6.41 19.07
CA SER A 107 -6.06 7.45 19.83
C SER A 107 -4.82 7.98 19.09
N VAL A 108 -4.11 8.96 19.68
CA VAL A 108 -2.83 9.46 19.13
C VAL A 108 -1.74 8.39 19.26
N GLU A 109 -1.79 7.60 20.32
CA GLU A 109 -0.87 6.49 20.58
C GLU A 109 -1.04 5.37 19.54
N ASP A 110 -2.27 5.04 19.15
CA ASP A 110 -2.56 4.04 18.11
C ASP A 110 -1.96 4.40 16.73
N LEU A 111 -1.68 5.69 16.47
CA LEU A 111 -1.25 6.14 15.14
C LEU A 111 -0.03 5.38 14.65
N HIS A 112 0.97 5.09 15.50
CA HIS A 112 2.22 4.44 15.07
C HIS A 112 2.08 2.98 14.59
N LEU A 113 0.88 2.40 14.58
CA LEU A 113 0.63 1.01 14.25
C LEU A 113 0.34 0.79 12.75
N ASP A 114 0.97 -0.22 12.16
CA ASP A 114 0.67 -0.70 10.82
C ASP A 114 -0.54 -1.68 10.86
N TYR A 115 -1.76 -1.21 10.58
CA TYR A 115 -2.98 -2.04 10.52
C TYR A 115 -3.05 -2.87 9.23
N ARG A 116 -2.06 -3.77 9.06
CA ARG A 116 -1.92 -4.61 7.88
C ARG A 116 -3.13 -5.49 7.61
N GLU A 117 -3.93 -5.84 8.62
CA GLU A 117 -5.17 -6.61 8.44
C GLU A 117 -6.28 -5.86 7.74
N LEU A 118 -6.20 -4.54 7.72
CA LEU A 118 -7.11 -3.75 6.92
C LEU A 118 -6.68 -3.76 5.45
N SER A 119 -5.37 -3.94 5.14
CA SER A 119 -4.69 -3.65 3.86
C SER A 119 -5.51 -3.99 2.60
N PHE A 120 -5.69 -3.00 1.71
CA PHE A 120 -6.47 -3.19 0.48
C PHE A 120 -5.93 -4.33 -0.39
N ALA A 121 -4.61 -4.59 -0.29
CA ALA A 121 -3.96 -5.76 -0.86
C ALA A 121 -4.12 -6.99 0.06
N THR A 122 -3.44 -7.03 1.21
CA THR A 122 -3.25 -8.27 1.99
C THR A 122 -4.18 -8.46 3.18
N GLY A 123 -5.02 -7.49 3.49
CA GLY A 123 -5.81 -7.43 4.71
C GLY A 123 -6.92 -8.46 4.75
N HIS A 124 -6.95 -9.29 5.79
CA HIS A 124 -7.95 -10.35 5.94
C HIS A 124 -8.62 -10.29 7.31
N ARG A 125 -9.19 -9.11 7.61
CA ARG A 125 -9.99 -8.86 8.82
C ARG A 125 -11.43 -9.33 8.62
N GLY A 126 -11.62 -10.65 8.67
CA GLY A 126 -12.92 -11.29 8.47
C GLY A 126 -12.99 -11.95 7.09
N ASN A 127 -13.89 -11.48 6.25
CA ASN A 127 -14.11 -12.01 4.90
C ASN A 127 -14.67 -10.94 3.96
N LEU A 128 -14.84 -11.31 2.68
CA LEU A 128 -15.36 -10.43 1.63
C LEU A 128 -16.75 -9.84 1.94
N SER A 129 -17.59 -10.50 2.73
CA SER A 129 -18.91 -9.97 3.09
C SER A 129 -18.82 -8.75 4.03
N GLY A 130 -17.81 -8.70 4.90
CA GLY A 130 -17.56 -7.56 5.78
C GLY A 130 -16.67 -6.48 5.15
N GLN A 131 -15.65 -6.88 4.40
CA GLN A 131 -14.59 -5.98 3.93
C GLN A 131 -14.06 -6.39 2.54
N ALA A 132 -14.06 -5.49 1.56
CA ALA A 132 -13.43 -5.74 0.27
C ALA A 132 -11.92 -5.42 0.31
N THR A 133 -11.10 -6.46 0.17
CA THR A 133 -9.65 -6.39 -0.06
C THR A 133 -9.29 -7.46 -1.10
N LEU A 134 -8.12 -7.34 -1.75
CA LEU A 134 -7.67 -8.38 -2.69
C LEU A 134 -7.49 -9.73 -1.98
N ALA A 135 -6.96 -9.76 -0.74
CA ALA A 135 -6.90 -10.97 0.07
C ALA A 135 -8.27 -11.56 0.40
N ASN A 136 -9.28 -10.74 0.75
CA ASN A 136 -10.63 -11.23 1.01
C ASN A 136 -11.28 -11.78 -0.27
N ILE A 137 -11.07 -11.12 -1.42
CA ILE A 137 -11.52 -11.58 -2.74
C ILE A 137 -10.85 -12.92 -3.08
N PHE A 138 -9.52 -13.00 -3.09
CA PHE A 138 -8.82 -14.26 -3.39
C PHE A 138 -9.14 -15.36 -2.36
N SER A 139 -9.39 -15.04 -1.08
CA SER A 139 -9.76 -16.06 -0.07
C SER A 139 -11.14 -16.69 -0.29
N TYR A 140 -12.06 -16.00 -0.99
CA TYR A 140 -13.35 -16.56 -1.40
C TYR A 140 -13.15 -17.66 -2.45
N PHE A 141 -12.24 -17.42 -3.39
CA PHE A 141 -11.92 -18.34 -4.47
C PHE A 141 -10.94 -19.46 -4.05
N SER A 142 -10.01 -19.12 -3.15
CA SER A 142 -8.92 -19.97 -2.68
C SER A 142 -8.93 -20.06 -1.15
N PRO A 143 -9.73 -20.95 -0.53
CA PRO A 143 -9.85 -21.05 0.93
C PRO A 143 -8.57 -21.41 1.69
N ARG A 144 -7.49 -21.78 0.97
CA ARG A 144 -6.14 -22.05 1.52
C ARG A 144 -5.13 -20.91 1.26
N LEU A 145 -5.57 -19.73 0.81
CA LEU A 145 -4.71 -18.58 0.48
C LEU A 145 -3.67 -18.29 1.57
N ILE A 146 -2.39 -18.24 1.19
CA ILE A 146 -1.26 -17.97 2.09
C ILE A 146 -0.85 -16.49 1.99
N GLY A 147 -0.36 -15.91 3.10
CA GLY A 147 0.34 -14.62 3.09
C GLY A 147 -0.50 -13.37 3.39
N TYR A 148 -1.80 -13.52 3.59
CA TYR A 148 -2.65 -12.44 4.12
C TYR A 148 -2.21 -11.97 5.52
N SER A 149 -2.70 -10.80 5.94
CA SER A 149 -2.35 -10.10 7.18
C SER A 149 -3.49 -10.10 8.22
N LYS A 150 -3.17 -10.19 9.53
CA LYS A 150 -4.17 -10.25 10.64
C LYS A 150 -3.71 -9.51 11.92
N GLY A 151 -4.43 -8.47 12.36
CA GLY A 151 -3.95 -7.53 13.37
C GLY A 151 -2.69 -6.72 12.99
N THR A 152 -2.28 -5.85 13.91
CA THR A 152 -1.21 -4.84 13.74
C THR A 152 0.22 -5.34 14.00
N SER A 153 0.39 -6.54 14.55
CA SER A 153 1.70 -7.05 14.99
C SER A 153 2.50 -7.67 13.84
N GLU A 154 3.80 -7.37 13.74
CA GLU A 154 4.74 -7.93 12.73
C GLU A 154 4.64 -9.45 12.56
N SER A 155 4.50 -10.21 13.66
CA SER A 155 4.34 -11.67 13.64
C SER A 155 3.06 -12.18 12.95
N LYS A 156 2.17 -11.28 12.54
CA LYS A 156 0.93 -11.53 11.82
C LYS A 156 0.79 -10.65 10.55
N ALA A 157 1.85 -9.97 10.15
CA ALA A 157 1.91 -9.19 8.90
C ALA A 157 1.72 -10.07 7.65
N GLY A 158 1.97 -11.38 7.75
CA GLY A 158 1.93 -12.29 6.61
C GLY A 158 3.08 -12.00 5.65
N LEU A 159 2.76 -11.83 4.38
CA LEU A 159 3.68 -11.46 3.31
C LEU A 159 3.54 -9.98 2.89
N ASN A 160 2.94 -9.14 3.73
CA ASN A 160 2.97 -7.69 3.57
C ASN A 160 4.23 -7.13 4.23
N LEU A 161 5.24 -6.85 3.42
CA LEU A 161 6.56 -6.37 3.86
C LEU A 161 6.78 -4.88 3.60
N ALA A 162 5.70 -4.17 3.24
CA ALA A 162 5.67 -2.73 3.14
C ALA A 162 5.97 -2.10 4.50
N LYS A 163 6.68 -0.96 4.50
CA LYS A 163 7.12 -0.29 5.74
C LYS A 163 6.81 1.20 5.68
N SER A 164 6.22 1.72 6.73
CA SER A 164 5.85 3.12 6.85
C SER A 164 7.08 4.03 6.77
N GLY A 165 7.00 5.06 5.92
CA GLY A 165 8.12 5.95 5.55
C GLY A 165 9.15 5.38 4.56
N ALA A 166 8.96 4.19 4.00
CA ALA A 166 9.85 3.62 2.98
C ALA A 166 9.83 4.43 1.67
N LEU A 167 10.98 4.52 1.01
CA LEU A 167 11.15 5.11 -0.33
C LEU A 167 11.25 4.00 -1.38
N SER A 168 11.13 4.34 -2.67
CA SER A 168 11.34 3.39 -3.77
C SER A 168 12.64 2.58 -3.66
N SER A 169 13.70 3.17 -3.11
CA SER A 169 14.99 2.53 -2.85
C SER A 169 14.94 1.31 -1.91
N ASP A 170 13.91 1.21 -1.05
CA ASP A 170 13.68 0.03 -0.20
C ASP A 170 13.12 -1.18 -0.97
N LEU A 171 12.51 -0.99 -2.15
CA LEU A 171 11.77 -2.08 -2.82
C LEU A 171 12.63 -3.31 -3.09
N LEU A 172 13.89 -3.15 -3.51
CA LEU A 172 14.76 -4.30 -3.77
C LEU A 172 15.07 -5.10 -2.49
N ARG A 173 15.11 -4.44 -1.32
CA ARG A 173 15.25 -5.10 -0.02
C ARG A 173 13.95 -5.81 0.36
N GLN A 174 12.80 -5.17 0.16
CA GLN A 174 11.49 -5.77 0.45
C GLN A 174 11.20 -6.97 -0.47
N ALA A 175 11.52 -6.89 -1.77
CA ALA A 175 11.39 -7.98 -2.73
C ALA A 175 12.28 -9.18 -2.37
N LYS A 176 13.54 -8.93 -1.95
CA LYS A 176 14.42 -9.98 -1.42
C LYS A 176 13.86 -10.67 -0.17
N GLU A 177 13.35 -9.89 0.78
CA GLU A 177 12.72 -10.40 2.00
C GLU A 177 11.44 -11.21 1.67
N LEU A 178 10.66 -10.78 0.67
CA LEU A 178 9.42 -11.42 0.22
C LEU A 178 9.70 -12.77 -0.43
N VAL A 179 10.61 -12.82 -1.40
CA VAL A 179 11.04 -14.06 -2.05
C VAL A 179 11.60 -15.04 -1.03
N SER A 180 12.46 -14.56 -0.11
CA SER A 180 13.02 -15.40 0.95
C SER A 180 11.95 -15.99 1.87
N LYS A 181 10.90 -15.25 2.21
CA LYS A 181 9.80 -15.76 3.04
C LYS A 181 8.95 -16.78 2.28
N ILE A 182 8.57 -16.49 1.04
CA ILE A 182 7.76 -17.40 0.19
C ILE A 182 8.51 -18.72 -0.05
N ALA A 183 9.79 -18.66 -0.40
CA ALA A 183 10.62 -19.86 -0.62
C ALA A 183 10.92 -20.65 0.67
N SER A 184 10.62 -20.10 1.85
CA SER A 184 10.81 -20.75 3.16
C SER A 184 9.53 -21.28 3.80
N ASP A 185 8.34 -20.94 3.30
CA ASP A 185 7.08 -21.48 3.85
C ASP A 185 6.84 -22.90 3.29
N PRO A 186 6.86 -23.95 4.13
CA PRO A 186 6.69 -25.34 3.67
C PRO A 186 5.29 -25.66 3.12
N LYS A 187 4.37 -24.69 3.10
CA LYS A 187 3.04 -24.81 2.50
C LYS A 187 2.99 -24.33 1.05
N VAL A 188 4.07 -23.74 0.52
CA VAL A 188 4.12 -23.19 -0.84
C VAL A 188 4.99 -24.06 -1.75
N ASP A 189 4.42 -24.57 -2.84
CA ASP A 189 5.21 -25.09 -3.95
C ASP A 189 5.66 -23.90 -4.81
N LEU A 190 6.88 -23.42 -4.56
CA LEU A 190 7.47 -22.25 -5.20
C LEU A 190 7.34 -22.26 -6.73
N ASN A 191 7.36 -23.44 -7.36
CA ASN A 191 7.36 -23.61 -8.82
C ASN A 191 5.97 -23.91 -9.42
N LYS A 192 4.96 -24.28 -8.62
CA LYS A 192 3.60 -24.58 -9.09
C LYS A 192 2.56 -23.55 -8.67
N ASP A 193 2.64 -23.05 -7.45
CA ASP A 193 1.63 -22.15 -6.87
C ASP A 193 1.72 -20.77 -7.51
N TRP A 194 0.59 -20.16 -7.86
CA TRP A 194 0.59 -18.79 -8.38
C TRP A 194 0.57 -17.76 -7.25
N LYS A 195 1.53 -16.83 -7.31
CA LYS A 195 1.66 -15.68 -6.40
C LYS A 195 0.96 -14.46 -6.99
N PHE A 196 0.20 -13.72 -6.19
CA PHE A 196 -0.19 -12.33 -6.48
C PHE A 196 0.64 -11.39 -5.59
N ILE A 197 1.49 -10.56 -6.20
CA ILE A 197 2.35 -9.61 -5.48
C ILE A 197 1.90 -8.19 -5.80
N ASN A 198 1.48 -7.44 -4.78
CA ASN A 198 1.13 -6.03 -4.92
C ASN A 198 2.36 -5.13 -4.70
N VAL A 199 2.61 -4.20 -5.61
CA VAL A 199 3.70 -3.21 -5.54
C VAL A 199 3.11 -1.82 -5.61
N PHE A 200 3.13 -1.09 -4.49
CA PHE A 200 2.61 0.27 -4.41
C PHE A 200 3.50 1.11 -3.49
N ILE A 201 4.27 2.01 -4.10
CA ILE A 201 5.21 2.90 -3.41
C ILE A 201 5.37 4.18 -4.21
N GLY A 202 5.82 5.23 -3.53
CA GLY A 202 6.31 6.46 -4.17
C GLY A 202 5.72 7.73 -3.57
N ALA A 203 4.75 7.61 -2.65
CA ALA A 203 4.22 8.76 -1.95
C ALA A 203 5.34 9.48 -1.16
N ASN A 204 6.18 8.73 -0.43
CA ASN A 204 7.32 9.30 0.29
C ASN A 204 8.39 9.90 -0.65
N ASP A 205 8.58 9.35 -1.85
CA ASP A 205 9.52 9.87 -2.85
C ASP A 205 9.04 11.24 -3.38
N LEU A 206 7.76 11.36 -3.76
CA LEU A 206 7.13 12.62 -4.16
C LEU A 206 7.15 13.65 -3.02
N CYS A 207 6.71 13.23 -1.82
CA CYS A 207 6.60 14.07 -0.63
C CYS A 207 7.92 14.72 -0.17
N ARG A 208 9.07 14.18 -0.60
CA ARG A 208 10.41 14.60 -0.19
C ARG A 208 11.30 15.07 -1.35
N ILE A 209 10.78 15.15 -2.57
CA ILE A 209 11.56 15.41 -3.80
C ILE A 209 12.34 16.72 -3.79
N CYS A 210 11.73 17.80 -3.31
CA CYS A 210 12.32 19.13 -3.17
C CYS A 210 13.45 19.20 -2.12
N LEU A 211 13.50 18.27 -1.15
CA LEU A 211 14.39 18.36 0.01
C LEU A 211 15.84 18.01 -0.30
N ASN A 212 16.10 17.24 -1.37
CA ASN A 212 17.45 16.79 -1.72
C ASN A 212 17.57 16.42 -3.20
N GLN A 213 18.29 17.22 -3.98
CA GLN A 213 18.47 17.04 -5.44
C GLN A 213 19.20 15.74 -5.85
N THR A 214 19.72 14.93 -4.90
CA THR A 214 20.58 13.76 -5.21
C THR A 214 19.91 12.39 -5.12
N LYS A 215 18.70 12.25 -4.54
CA LYS A 215 18.15 10.90 -4.20
C LYS A 215 16.69 10.62 -4.59
N PRO A 216 15.68 11.46 -4.28
CA PRO A 216 14.34 11.29 -4.82
C PRO A 216 14.27 11.99 -6.19
N SER A 217 13.98 11.25 -7.25
CA SER A 217 13.66 11.78 -8.57
C SER A 217 12.90 10.72 -9.37
N ALA A 218 12.12 11.12 -10.37
CA ALA A 218 11.38 10.20 -11.23
C ALA A 218 12.27 9.09 -11.81
N LYS A 219 13.42 9.46 -12.37
CA LYS A 219 14.41 8.51 -12.90
C LYS A 219 14.95 7.55 -11.84
N GLN A 220 15.20 8.03 -10.62
CA GLN A 220 15.67 7.15 -9.55
C GLN A 220 14.55 6.22 -9.05
N TYR A 221 13.30 6.70 -9.02
CA TYR A 221 12.10 5.90 -8.75
C TYR A 221 11.94 4.78 -9.80
N GLY A 222 11.95 5.13 -11.09
CA GLY A 222 11.86 4.17 -12.20
C GLY A 222 12.96 3.11 -12.16
N GLU A 223 14.22 3.51 -11.90
CA GLU A 223 15.32 2.56 -11.72
C GLU A 223 15.19 1.65 -10.50
N ASN A 224 14.59 2.14 -9.41
CA ASN A 224 14.33 1.32 -8.22
C ASN A 224 13.20 0.32 -8.47
N MET A 225 12.12 0.74 -9.13
CA MET A 225 11.04 -0.11 -9.61
C MET A 225 11.59 -1.22 -10.52
N ARG A 226 12.33 -0.86 -11.58
CA ARG A 226 12.91 -1.82 -12.54
C ARG A 226 13.79 -2.89 -11.87
N LYS A 227 14.60 -2.50 -10.88
CA LYS A 227 15.44 -3.43 -10.11
C LYS A 227 14.61 -4.40 -9.26
N ALA A 228 13.57 -3.91 -8.59
CA ALA A 228 12.69 -4.75 -7.76
C ALA A 228 11.85 -5.72 -8.61
N ILE A 229 11.24 -5.24 -9.70
CA ILE A 229 10.40 -6.07 -10.58
C ILE A 229 11.23 -7.13 -11.31
N ARG A 230 12.43 -6.80 -11.82
CA ARG A 230 13.35 -7.81 -12.38
C ARG A 230 13.75 -8.85 -11.34
N TYR A 231 14.10 -8.43 -10.11
CA TYR A 231 14.41 -9.38 -9.05
C TYR A 231 13.23 -10.33 -8.74
N LEU A 232 11.99 -9.83 -8.73
CA LEU A 232 10.80 -10.67 -8.57
C LEU A 232 10.66 -11.66 -9.74
N ARG A 233 10.74 -11.22 -11.00
CA ARG A 233 10.71 -12.11 -12.18
C ARG A 233 11.78 -13.20 -12.08
N ASP A 234 13.01 -12.81 -11.78
CA ASP A 234 14.19 -13.69 -11.83
C ASP A 234 14.24 -14.71 -10.68
N ASN A 235 13.47 -14.50 -9.60
CA ASN A 235 13.56 -15.32 -8.37
C ASN A 235 12.20 -15.80 -7.82
N LEU A 236 11.07 -15.45 -8.46
CA LEU A 236 9.72 -15.81 -8.02
C LEU A 236 8.87 -16.26 -9.22
N PRO A 237 9.10 -17.47 -9.77
CA PRO A 237 8.35 -17.98 -10.92
C PRO A 237 6.85 -18.09 -10.60
N ARG A 238 5.98 -18.07 -11.62
CA ARG A 238 4.51 -18.05 -11.45
C ARG A 238 4.02 -16.91 -10.55
N SER A 239 4.32 -15.67 -10.94
CA SER A 239 3.90 -14.46 -10.24
C SER A 239 3.10 -13.52 -11.14
N TYR A 240 1.92 -13.11 -10.68
CA TYR A 240 1.25 -11.90 -11.16
C TYR A 240 1.71 -10.73 -10.27
N VAL A 241 2.32 -9.71 -10.87
CA VAL A 241 2.82 -8.54 -10.13
C VAL A 241 1.96 -7.32 -10.47
N ASN A 242 1.11 -6.91 -9.52
CA ASN A 242 0.28 -5.73 -9.66
C ASN A 242 1.07 -4.47 -9.29
N ILE A 243 1.48 -3.70 -10.30
CA ILE A 243 2.19 -2.44 -10.13
C ILE A 243 1.18 -1.29 -10.11
N GLN A 244 1.18 -0.51 -9.04
CA GLN A 244 0.38 0.72 -8.92
C GLN A 244 1.30 1.95 -9.02
N PRO A 245 0.89 3.01 -9.74
CA PRO A 245 1.60 4.29 -9.72
C PRO A 245 1.58 4.90 -8.30
N PRO A 246 2.43 5.90 -8.00
CA PRO A 246 2.34 6.62 -6.75
C PRO A 246 0.93 7.17 -6.51
N LEU A 247 0.52 7.21 -5.24
CA LEU A 247 -0.73 7.86 -4.86
C LEU A 247 -0.75 9.30 -5.36
N ASN A 248 -1.88 9.78 -5.89
CA ASN A 248 -2.04 11.21 -6.07
C ASN A 248 -1.92 11.92 -4.71
N ILE A 249 -1.25 13.07 -4.65
CA ILE A 249 -1.01 13.81 -3.40
C ILE A 249 -1.74 15.16 -3.32
N ASP A 250 -2.42 15.62 -4.38
CA ASP A 250 -3.34 16.77 -4.32
C ASP A 250 -4.45 16.53 -3.27
N VAL A 251 -4.87 15.27 -3.22
CA VAL A 251 -5.39 14.43 -2.12
C VAL A 251 -5.07 14.87 -0.67
N LEU A 252 -3.98 15.59 -0.40
CA LEU A 252 -3.64 16.10 0.92
C LEU A 252 -4.23 17.49 1.19
N GLN A 253 -4.32 18.35 0.17
CA GLN A 253 -4.84 19.73 0.29
C GLN A 253 -6.34 19.76 0.60
N GLU A 254 -7.11 18.76 0.14
CA GLU A 254 -8.56 18.71 0.41
C GLU A 254 -8.85 18.60 1.93
N ALA A 255 -7.90 18.07 2.74
CA ALA A 255 -8.07 17.74 4.17
C ALA A 255 -7.74 18.88 5.12
N GLU A 256 -6.86 19.78 4.70
CA GLU A 256 -6.50 20.97 5.48
C GLU A 256 -7.75 21.81 5.81
N ASN A 257 -8.77 21.73 4.95
CA ASN A 257 -10.09 22.35 5.13
C ASN A 257 -10.96 21.71 6.24
N GLU A 258 -10.67 20.48 6.68
CA GLU A 258 -11.47 19.75 7.68
C GLU A 258 -10.87 19.74 9.09
N ASN A 259 -9.54 19.84 9.26
CA ASN A 259 -8.95 19.83 10.60
C ASN A 259 -7.54 20.46 10.71
N PRO A 260 -7.24 21.28 11.75
CA PRO A 260 -5.89 21.79 12.02
C PRO A 260 -4.81 20.70 12.20
N PHE A 261 -5.15 19.55 12.79
CA PHE A 261 -4.23 18.41 12.90
C PHE A 261 -3.75 17.93 11.52
N CYS A 262 -4.63 17.97 10.51
CA CYS A 262 -4.26 17.64 9.15
C CYS A 262 -3.24 18.64 8.59
N VAL A 263 -3.47 19.96 8.75
CA VAL A 263 -2.55 21.01 8.27
C VAL A 263 -1.11 20.79 8.76
N ASP A 264 -0.93 20.67 10.08
CA ASP A 264 0.41 20.47 10.67
C ASP A 264 1.03 19.14 10.21
N ALA A 265 0.27 18.05 10.23
CA ALA A 265 0.79 16.72 10.00
C ALA A 265 1.07 16.45 8.51
N HIS A 266 0.17 16.87 7.61
CA HIS A 266 0.35 16.83 6.15
C HIS A 266 1.61 17.59 5.72
N ARG A 267 1.82 18.80 6.25
CA ARG A 267 2.98 19.63 5.92
C ARG A 267 4.29 19.07 6.48
N LEU A 268 4.26 18.44 7.65
CA LEU A 268 5.42 17.77 8.24
C LEU A 268 5.89 16.56 7.41
N ASN A 269 4.95 15.81 6.80
CA ASN A 269 5.24 14.51 6.19
C ASN A 269 5.24 14.54 4.65
N CYS A 270 4.57 15.52 4.05
CA CYS A 270 4.60 15.78 2.62
C CYS A 270 5.01 17.23 2.29
N PRO A 271 6.10 17.76 2.87
CA PRO A 271 6.46 19.19 2.78
C PRO A 271 6.55 19.69 1.35
N CYS A 272 7.09 18.90 0.42
CA CYS A 272 7.25 19.33 -0.97
C CYS A 272 5.92 19.61 -1.67
N HIS A 273 4.86 18.88 -1.32
CA HIS A 273 3.55 19.11 -1.92
C HIS A 273 2.98 20.50 -1.61
N PHE A 274 3.27 21.02 -0.41
CA PHE A 274 2.81 22.32 0.07
C PHE A 274 3.82 23.45 -0.13
N GLN A 275 5.06 23.13 -0.52
CA GLN A 275 6.12 24.11 -0.83
C GLN A 275 6.23 24.39 -2.34
N LEU A 276 5.92 23.41 -3.19
CA LEU A 276 5.99 23.56 -4.65
C LEU A 276 4.67 24.10 -5.23
N PRO A 277 4.71 24.86 -6.34
CA PRO A 277 3.52 25.23 -7.11
C PRO A 277 2.70 24.01 -7.53
N SER A 278 1.38 24.19 -7.64
CA SER A 278 0.47 23.12 -8.08
C SER A 278 0.87 22.54 -9.45
N ASP A 279 1.24 23.39 -10.41
CA ASP A 279 1.68 22.93 -11.74
C ASP A 279 3.06 22.24 -11.75
N GLU A 280 3.89 22.47 -10.72
CA GLU A 280 5.16 21.76 -10.55
C GLU A 280 4.97 20.37 -9.94
N ASN A 281 4.15 20.26 -8.88
CA ASN A 281 3.67 18.98 -8.35
C ASN A 281 3.08 18.10 -9.46
N ASP A 282 2.25 18.69 -10.31
CA ASP A 282 1.55 18.05 -11.41
C ASP A 282 2.50 17.52 -12.51
N LYS A 283 3.58 18.27 -12.82
CA LYS A 283 4.68 17.82 -13.71
C LYS A 283 5.50 16.69 -13.07
N ILE A 284 5.88 16.85 -11.80
CA ILE A 284 6.66 15.87 -11.04
C ILE A 284 5.93 14.54 -11.01
N LYS A 285 4.65 14.53 -10.61
CA LYS A 285 3.81 13.32 -10.56
C LYS A 285 3.73 12.62 -11.92
N ARG A 286 3.45 13.35 -13.01
CA ARG A 286 3.46 12.79 -14.36
C ARG A 286 4.79 12.11 -14.71
N SER A 287 5.93 12.72 -14.38
CA SER A 287 7.23 12.08 -14.65
C SER A 287 7.46 10.77 -13.86
N PHE A 288 6.84 10.58 -12.70
CA PHE A 288 6.85 9.29 -12.00
C PHE A 288 5.94 8.24 -12.65
N GLU A 289 4.80 8.66 -13.21
CA GLU A 289 3.88 7.80 -13.96
C GLU A 289 4.51 7.37 -15.31
N GLU A 290 5.16 8.30 -16.03
CA GLU A 290 5.93 8.07 -17.27
C GLU A 290 7.01 6.98 -17.10
N GLU A 291 7.76 7.00 -15.99
CA GLU A 291 8.81 6.01 -15.71
C GLU A 291 8.25 4.57 -15.50
N LEU A 292 6.93 4.41 -15.30
CA LEU A 292 6.24 3.12 -15.20
C LEU A 292 5.66 2.61 -16.53
N GLU A 293 5.53 3.45 -17.57
CA GLU A 293 4.99 3.03 -18.87
C GLU A 293 5.77 1.85 -19.48
N ILE A 294 7.05 1.73 -19.14
CA ILE A 294 7.94 0.63 -19.50
C ILE A 294 7.39 -0.76 -19.14
N PHE A 295 6.60 -0.89 -18.06
CA PHE A 295 5.96 -2.14 -17.65
C PHE A 295 4.70 -2.46 -18.47
N SER A 296 4.02 -1.43 -18.97
CA SER A 296 2.81 -1.53 -19.81
C SER A 296 3.12 -1.71 -21.30
N SER A 297 4.32 -1.34 -21.74
CA SER A 297 4.79 -1.51 -23.12
C SER A 297 4.95 -3.00 -23.46
N LYS A 298 4.06 -3.56 -24.28
CA LYS A 298 4.01 -5.00 -24.60
C LYS A 298 5.35 -5.60 -25.00
N THR A 299 6.12 -4.90 -25.85
CA THR A 299 7.43 -5.38 -26.32
C THR A 299 8.44 -5.44 -25.17
N VAL A 300 8.57 -4.35 -24.40
CA VAL A 300 9.58 -4.24 -23.33
C VAL A 300 9.20 -5.08 -22.11
N SER A 301 7.90 -5.23 -21.83
CA SER A 301 7.39 -6.11 -20.78
C SER A 301 7.77 -7.56 -21.07
N ASN A 302 7.51 -8.06 -22.28
CA ASN A 302 7.85 -9.42 -22.70
C ASN A 302 9.37 -9.69 -22.71
N GLU A 303 10.21 -8.72 -23.05
CA GLU A 303 11.68 -8.90 -23.10
C GLU A 303 12.36 -8.74 -21.73
N HIS A 304 11.79 -7.97 -20.79
CA HIS A 304 12.51 -7.52 -19.58
C HIS A 304 11.79 -7.73 -18.24
N PHE A 305 10.50 -8.08 -18.23
CA PHE A 305 9.68 -8.14 -17.00
C PHE A 305 8.74 -9.35 -16.90
N CYS A 306 8.35 -9.95 -18.03
CA CYS A 306 7.72 -11.28 -18.10
C CYS A 306 8.75 -12.39 -18.39
N SER A 307 8.32 -13.64 -18.23
CA SER A 307 9.07 -14.88 -18.45
C SER A 307 8.14 -16.01 -18.85
#